data_AF-A0A5Q4ZGR0-F1
#
_entry.id   AF-A0A5Q4ZGR0-F1
#
_cell.length_a   1.000
_cell.length_b   1.000
_cell.length_c   1.000
_cell.angle_alpha   90.00
_cell.angle_beta   90.00
_cell.angle_gamma   90.00
#
_symmetry.space_group_name_H-M   'P 1'
#
loop_
_entity.id
_entity.type
_entity.pdbx_description
1 polymer ?
#
loop_
_entity_poly.entity_id
_entity_poly.type
_entity_poly.pdbx_seq_one_letter_code
_entity_poly.pdbx_strand_id
1 'polypeptide(L)'
;MLTDEQKTLIRKGLSKGVADTQIAESIGVKHMAVFGYRKSLGITAAQVLEVRYDTWIRLLESGMSVDLVASLYKVKPESVLNTLYRKRKFSYTEAKKRGQRAIEAEFRKALGITAQDVREQRLEAWVRLADSGMSIEAIAGIYNLKPTTVRSALRKKPRTAGASAESNSDPAAFDW
;
A
#
# COMPACT_ATOMS: atom_id res chain seq x y z
N MET A 1 16.02 40.67 -4.22
CA MET A 1 14.98 40.10 -5.09
C MET A 1 15.01 38.59 -4.98
N LEU A 2 13.87 37.90 -5.18
CA LEU A 2 13.83 36.44 -5.25
C LEU A 2 14.27 35.95 -6.63
N THR A 3 15.11 34.91 -6.68
CA THR A 3 15.46 34.23 -7.94
C THR A 3 14.28 33.40 -8.46
N ASP A 4 14.29 33.03 -9.74
CA ASP A 4 13.22 32.21 -10.31
C ASP A 4 13.17 30.79 -9.73
N GLU A 5 14.33 30.25 -9.34
CA GLU A 5 14.42 29.01 -8.57
C GLU A 5 13.74 29.15 -7.20
N GLN A 6 14.03 30.23 -6.45
CA GLN A 6 13.40 30.50 -5.16
C GLN A 6 11.88 30.67 -5.29
N LYS A 7 11.41 31.38 -6.32
CA LYS A 7 9.97 31.50 -6.62
C LYS A 7 9.34 30.14 -6.88
N THR A 8 10.01 29.25 -7.60
CA THR A 8 9.56 27.88 -7.88
C THR A 8 9.46 27.05 -6.60
N LEU A 9 10.47 27.13 -5.74
CA LEU A 9 10.46 26.47 -4.43
C LEU A 9 9.35 27.01 -3.52
N ILE A 10 9.12 28.32 -3.52
CA ILE A 10 8.02 28.93 -2.76
C ILE A 10 6.67 28.40 -3.27
N ARG A 11 6.43 28.41 -4.59
CA ARG A 11 5.18 27.85 -5.16
C ARG A 11 4.97 26.40 -4.76
N LYS A 12 6.02 25.58 -4.81
CA LYS A 12 5.99 24.17 -4.41
C LYS A 12 5.73 23.98 -2.91
N GLY A 13 6.27 24.85 -2.06
CA GLY A 13 5.99 24.83 -0.62
C GLY A 13 4.55 25.22 -0.31
N LEU A 14 4.06 26.30 -0.93
CA LEU A 14 2.69 26.79 -0.77
C LEU A 14 1.65 25.78 -1.25
N SER A 15 1.90 25.09 -2.37
CA SER A 15 1.00 24.04 -2.89
C SER A 15 0.93 22.80 -1.99
N LYS A 16 1.85 22.66 -1.03
CA LYS A 16 1.83 21.64 0.03
C LYS A 16 1.39 22.20 1.39
N GLY A 17 0.97 23.47 1.45
CA GLY A 17 0.50 24.10 2.68
C GLY A 17 1.61 24.43 3.71
N VAL A 18 2.87 24.50 3.27
CA VAL A 18 4.00 24.85 4.15
C VAL A 18 3.93 26.34 4.51
N ALA A 19 4.25 26.69 5.76
CA ALA A 19 4.19 28.09 6.22
C ALA A 19 5.26 28.96 5.55
N ASP A 20 4.96 30.25 5.34
CA ASP A 20 5.90 31.22 4.76
C ASP A 20 7.25 31.23 5.50
N THR A 21 7.23 31.11 6.83
CA THR A 21 8.43 31.07 7.69
C THR A 21 9.29 29.84 7.45
N GLN A 22 8.67 28.66 7.30
CA GLN A 22 9.37 27.41 7.04
C GLN A 22 9.94 27.36 5.62
N ILE A 23 9.19 27.88 4.64
CA ILE A 23 9.68 28.03 3.28
C ILE A 23 10.89 28.95 3.28
N ALA A 24 10.80 30.10 3.95
CA ALA A 24 11.88 31.06 4.04
C ALA A 24 13.16 30.48 4.66
N GLU A 25 13.01 29.74 5.76
CA GLU A 25 14.10 29.04 6.45
C GLU A 25 14.79 28.01 5.53
N SER A 26 14.01 27.21 4.79
CA SER A 26 14.55 26.16 3.93
C SER A 26 15.28 26.65 2.68
N ILE A 27 14.95 27.84 2.17
CA ILE A 27 15.60 28.43 0.98
C ILE A 27 16.57 29.58 1.31
N GLY A 28 16.78 29.88 2.61
CA GLY A 28 17.74 30.88 3.07
C GLY A 28 17.35 32.34 2.75
N VAL A 29 16.06 32.66 2.74
CA VAL A 29 15.57 34.04 2.47
C VAL A 29 14.82 34.62 3.65
N LYS A 30 14.62 35.95 3.64
CA LYS A 30 13.78 36.60 4.66
C LYS A 30 12.31 36.21 4.47
N HIS A 31 11.62 35.91 5.58
CA HIS A 31 10.18 35.62 5.61
C HIS A 31 9.33 36.65 4.86
N MET A 32 9.68 37.95 4.95
CA MET A 32 8.97 39.02 4.24
C MET A 32 9.01 38.87 2.71
N ALA A 33 10.07 38.30 2.14
CA ALA A 33 10.15 38.06 0.71
C ALA A 33 9.16 36.97 0.27
N VAL A 34 9.04 35.89 1.04
CA VAL A 34 8.08 34.81 0.79
C VAL A 34 6.65 35.31 0.97
N PHE A 35 6.39 36.06 2.03
CA PHE A 35 5.09 36.69 2.28
C PHE A 35 4.66 37.62 1.13
N GLY A 36 5.56 38.52 0.71
CA GLY A 36 5.30 39.45 -0.39
C GLY A 36 5.03 38.72 -1.71
N TYR A 37 5.79 37.66 -1.98
CA TYR A 37 5.57 36.84 -3.16
C TYR A 37 4.25 36.08 -3.12
N ARG A 38 3.90 35.45 -1.99
CA ARG A 38 2.60 34.79 -1.80
C ARG A 38 1.44 35.78 -2.01
N LYS A 39 1.55 37.00 -1.47
CA LYS A 39 0.56 38.07 -1.67
C LYS A 39 0.44 38.49 -3.13
N SER A 40 1.56 38.59 -3.86
CA SER A 40 1.54 38.88 -5.31
C SER A 40 0.84 37.81 -6.14
N LEU A 41 0.78 36.56 -5.65
CA LEU A 41 0.03 35.47 -6.25
C LEU A 41 -1.46 35.45 -5.86
N GLY A 42 -1.92 36.40 -5.03
CA GLY A 42 -3.30 36.41 -4.53
C GLY A 42 -3.62 35.32 -3.51
N ILE A 43 -2.62 34.58 -3.02
CA ILE A 43 -2.82 33.47 -2.10
C ILE A 43 -2.91 34.00 -0.67
N THR A 44 -4.02 33.71 0.00
CA THR A 44 -4.23 34.06 1.41
C THR A 44 -3.60 33.05 2.36
N ALA A 45 -3.30 33.46 3.60
CA ALA A 45 -2.80 32.53 4.62
C ALA A 45 -3.83 31.44 4.95
N ALA A 46 -5.12 31.77 4.90
CA ALA A 46 -6.21 30.82 5.09
C ALA A 46 -6.18 29.72 4.01
N GLN A 47 -6.00 30.08 2.74
CA GLN A 47 -5.87 29.10 1.66
C GLN A 47 -4.68 28.15 1.86
N VAL A 48 -3.54 28.65 2.33
CA VAL A 48 -2.37 27.80 2.65
C VAL A 48 -2.70 26.80 3.76
N LEU A 49 -3.49 27.21 4.77
CA LEU A 49 -3.94 26.30 5.83
C LEU A 49 -4.91 25.23 5.31
N GLU A 50 -5.85 25.59 4.45
CA GLU A 50 -6.76 24.62 3.84
C GLU A 50 -5.97 23.58 3.02
N VAL A 51 -5.02 24.03 2.19
CA VAL A 51 -4.11 23.15 1.45
C VAL A 51 -3.29 22.26 2.39
N ARG A 52 -2.86 22.77 3.55
CA ARG A 52 -2.14 22.00 4.56
C ARG A 52 -2.99 20.84 5.08
N TYR A 53 -4.24 21.10 5.45
CA TYR A 53 -5.13 20.07 5.98
C TYR A 53 -5.36 18.97 4.95
N ASP A 54 -5.62 19.36 3.70
CA ASP A 54 -5.82 18.40 2.61
C ASP A 54 -4.55 17.60 2.32
N THR A 55 -3.37 18.23 2.42
CA THR A 55 -2.09 17.56 2.26
C THR A 55 -1.83 16.56 3.39
N TRP A 56 -2.09 16.95 4.65
CA TRP A 56 -1.98 16.03 5.80
C TRP A 56 -2.87 14.80 5.63
N ILE A 57 -4.12 14.99 5.21
CA ILE A 57 -5.05 13.89 4.94
C ILE A 57 -4.46 12.95 3.89
N ARG A 58 -3.99 13.47 2.75
CA ARG A 58 -3.39 12.65 1.68
C ARG A 58 -2.18 11.86 2.16
N LEU A 59 -1.31 12.46 2.95
CA LEU A 59 -0.12 11.77 3.50
C LEU A 59 -0.50 10.64 4.47
N LEU A 60 -1.49 10.89 5.34
CA LEU A 60 -1.96 9.85 6.26
C LEU A 60 -2.69 8.73 5.51
N GLU A 61 -3.45 9.06 4.48
CA GLU A 61 -4.16 8.09 3.63
C GLU A 61 -3.23 7.30 2.72
N SER A 62 -2.05 7.83 2.38
CA SER A 62 -0.98 7.06 1.73
C SER A 62 -0.20 6.18 2.72
N GLY A 63 -0.58 6.18 4.00
CA GLY A 63 0.01 5.34 5.04
C GLY A 63 1.22 5.92 5.75
N MET A 64 1.50 7.22 5.58
CA MET A 64 2.52 7.91 6.37
C MET A 64 2.11 7.95 7.86
N SER A 65 3.07 7.79 8.78
CA SER A 65 2.80 7.93 10.21
C SER A 65 2.49 9.38 10.59
N VAL A 66 1.69 9.56 11.64
CA VAL A 66 1.35 10.91 12.14
C VAL A 66 2.61 11.62 12.61
N ASP A 67 3.53 10.91 13.26
CA ASP A 67 4.80 11.49 13.73
C ASP A 67 5.64 12.05 12.59
N LEU A 68 5.71 11.34 11.46
CA LEU A 68 6.43 11.80 10.28
C LEU A 68 5.73 13.00 9.62
N VAL A 69 4.40 12.99 9.51
CA VAL A 69 3.65 14.17 9.02
C VAL A 69 3.88 15.36 9.94
N ALA A 70 3.85 15.16 11.25
CA ALA A 70 4.05 16.20 12.24
C ALA A 70 5.48 16.79 12.16
N SER A 71 6.49 15.94 12.00
CA SER A 71 7.88 16.38 11.86
C SER A 71 8.11 17.18 10.59
N LEU A 72 7.53 16.78 9.45
CA LEU A 72 7.64 17.49 8.18
C LEU A 72 7.12 18.93 8.27
N TYR A 73 6.08 19.15 9.08
CA TYR A 73 5.48 20.47 9.28
C TYR A 73 5.91 21.16 10.58
N LYS A 74 6.88 20.59 11.31
CA LYS A 74 7.37 21.09 12.62
C LYS A 74 6.23 21.39 13.61
N VAL A 75 5.23 20.52 13.65
CA VAL A 75 4.08 20.60 14.58
C VAL A 75 4.05 19.38 15.48
N LYS A 76 3.25 19.42 16.55
CA LYS A 76 3.04 18.25 17.41
C LYS A 76 2.07 17.25 16.75
N PRO A 77 2.28 15.92 16.89
CA PRO A 77 1.37 14.90 16.36
C PRO A 77 -0.09 15.10 16.78
N GLU A 78 -0.34 15.47 18.04
CA GLU A 78 -1.68 15.70 18.56
C GLU A 78 -2.34 16.91 17.89
N SER A 79 -1.55 17.92 17.53
CA SER A 79 -2.06 19.09 16.82
C SER A 79 -2.55 18.74 15.42
N VAL A 80 -1.87 17.82 14.72
CA VAL A 80 -2.35 17.31 13.43
C VAL A 80 -3.71 16.64 13.59
N LEU A 81 -3.81 15.66 14.48
CA LEU A 81 -5.04 14.88 14.65
C LEU A 81 -6.21 15.73 15.17
N ASN A 82 -5.98 16.55 16.19
CA ASN A 82 -7.01 17.43 16.75
C ASN A 82 -7.52 18.44 15.73
N THR A 83 -6.62 18.99 14.91
CA THR A 83 -7.00 19.97 13.89
C THR A 83 -7.81 19.31 12.78
N LEU A 84 -7.36 18.16 12.27
CA LEU A 84 -8.08 17.42 11.23
C LEU A 84 -9.44 16.92 11.72
N TYR A 85 -9.54 16.46 12.95
CA TYR A 85 -10.82 16.08 13.54
C TYR A 85 -11.78 17.28 13.61
N ARG A 86 -11.34 18.43 14.15
CA ARG A 86 -12.19 19.62 14.32
C ARG A 86 -12.57 20.30 13.00
N LYS A 87 -11.65 20.36 12.03
CA LYS A 87 -11.83 21.12 10.78
C LYS A 87 -12.36 20.30 9.62
N ARG A 88 -12.11 18.98 9.61
CA ARG A 88 -12.44 18.08 8.50
C ARG A 88 -13.25 16.86 8.92
N LYS A 89 -13.58 16.71 10.21
CA LYS A 89 -14.21 15.49 10.76
C LYS A 89 -13.44 14.21 10.37
N PHE A 90 -12.13 14.35 10.25
CA PHE A 90 -11.26 13.28 9.76
C PHE A 90 -11.13 12.16 10.80
N SER A 91 -11.27 10.91 10.35
CA SER A 91 -11.09 9.70 11.16
C SER A 91 -9.73 9.07 10.87
N TYR A 92 -8.81 9.17 11.83
CA TYR A 92 -7.47 8.60 11.70
C TYR A 92 -7.47 7.07 11.59
N THR A 93 -8.38 6.39 12.29
CA THR A 93 -8.48 4.93 12.27
C THR A 93 -8.86 4.40 10.88
N GLU A 94 -9.76 5.09 10.17
CA GLU A 94 -10.15 4.76 8.81
C GLU A 94 -9.04 5.09 7.80
N ALA A 95 -8.39 6.24 7.96
CA ALA A 95 -7.27 6.63 7.12
C ALA A 95 -6.10 5.64 7.24
N LYS A 96 -5.78 5.18 8.46
CA LYS A 96 -4.76 4.16 8.69
C LYS A 96 -5.07 2.84 7.99
N LYS A 97 -6.33 2.38 8.04
CA LYS A 97 -6.77 1.18 7.30
C LYS A 97 -6.60 1.37 5.78
N ARG A 98 -6.94 2.55 5.25
CA ARG A 98 -6.77 2.86 3.83
C ARG A 98 -5.29 2.93 3.44
N GLY A 99 -4.46 3.55 4.27
CA GLY A 99 -3.01 3.62 4.09
C GLY A 99 -2.33 2.25 4.10
N GLN A 100 -2.71 1.37 5.02
CA GLN A 100 -2.23 -0.02 5.03
C GLN A 100 -2.56 -0.74 3.72
N ARG A 101 -3.80 -0.61 3.23
CA ARG A 101 -4.19 -1.21 1.94
C ARG A 101 -3.43 -0.61 0.76
N ALA A 102 -3.16 0.71 0.78
CA ALA A 102 -2.41 1.38 -0.25
C ALA A 102 -0.95 0.90 -0.27
N ILE A 103 -0.30 0.84 0.90
CA ILE A 103 1.05 0.31 1.07
C ILE A 103 1.11 -1.14 0.61
N GLU A 104 0.17 -1.99 1.03
CA GLU A 104 0.09 -3.38 0.56
C GLU A 104 -0.08 -3.47 -0.96
N ALA A 105 -0.90 -2.60 -1.56
CA ALA A 105 -1.07 -2.57 -3.01
C ALA A 105 0.22 -2.14 -3.73
N GLU A 106 0.94 -1.15 -3.21
CA GLU A 106 2.24 -0.74 -3.74
C GLU A 106 3.29 -1.84 -3.57
N PHE A 107 3.35 -2.51 -2.41
CA PHE A 107 4.24 -3.66 -2.21
C PHE A 107 3.93 -4.80 -3.16
N ARG A 108 2.64 -5.14 -3.38
CA ARG A 108 2.23 -6.15 -4.38
C ARG A 108 2.71 -5.77 -5.77
N LYS A 109 2.57 -4.49 -6.15
CA LYS A 109 3.04 -3.99 -7.45
C LYS A 109 4.57 -4.03 -7.56
N ALA A 110 5.30 -3.63 -6.51
CA ALA A 110 6.76 -3.59 -6.50
C ALA A 110 7.42 -4.97 -6.49
N LEU A 111 6.78 -5.95 -5.84
CA LEU A 111 7.24 -7.35 -5.82
C LEU A 111 6.86 -8.13 -7.09
N GLY A 112 6.09 -7.53 -8.01
CA GLY A 112 5.60 -8.21 -9.21
C GLY A 112 4.64 -9.37 -8.92
N ILE A 113 4.23 -9.56 -7.66
CA ILE A 113 3.33 -10.62 -7.25
C ILE A 113 1.91 -10.18 -7.60
N THR A 114 1.45 -10.62 -8.77
CA THR A 114 0.08 -10.42 -9.21
C THR A 114 -0.88 -11.22 -8.33
N ALA A 115 -2.16 -10.83 -8.31
CA ALA A 115 -3.20 -11.64 -7.65
C ALA A 115 -3.32 -13.05 -8.26
N GLN A 116 -2.74 -13.28 -9.43
CA GLN A 116 -2.60 -14.60 -10.04
C GLN A 116 -1.46 -15.39 -9.37
N ASP A 117 -0.30 -14.78 -9.12
CA ASP A 117 0.84 -15.45 -8.46
C ASP A 117 0.51 -15.87 -7.02
N VAL A 118 -0.25 -15.07 -6.27
CA VAL A 118 -0.73 -15.46 -4.94
C VAL A 118 -1.69 -16.66 -5.02
N ARG A 119 -2.54 -16.71 -6.07
CA ARG A 119 -3.43 -17.85 -6.29
C ARG A 119 -2.65 -19.09 -6.70
N GLU A 120 -1.61 -18.93 -7.51
CA GLU A 120 -0.75 -20.02 -7.95
C GLU A 120 0.09 -20.58 -6.79
N GLN A 121 0.70 -19.73 -5.95
CA GLN A 121 1.40 -20.15 -4.73
C GLN A 121 0.48 -20.87 -3.75
N ARG A 122 -0.75 -20.35 -3.58
CA ARG A 122 -1.77 -21.00 -2.73
C ARG A 122 -2.17 -22.36 -3.28
N LEU A 123 -2.35 -22.46 -4.59
CA LEU A 123 -2.69 -23.72 -5.24
C LEU A 123 -1.53 -24.72 -5.17
N GLU A 124 -0.28 -24.26 -5.30
CA GLU A 124 0.90 -25.08 -5.12
C GLU A 124 1.02 -25.61 -3.69
N ALA A 125 0.75 -24.78 -2.68
CA ALA A 125 0.69 -25.22 -1.29
C ALA A 125 -0.39 -26.29 -1.08
N TRP A 126 -1.56 -26.15 -1.71
CA TRP A 126 -2.63 -27.17 -1.65
C TRP A 126 -2.23 -28.48 -2.34
N VAL A 127 -1.52 -28.41 -3.47
CA VAL A 127 -0.99 -29.60 -4.15
C VAL A 127 0.01 -30.32 -3.25
N ARG A 128 0.95 -29.60 -2.63
CA ARG A 128 1.93 -30.19 -1.71
C ARG A 128 1.28 -30.87 -0.50
N LEU A 129 0.25 -30.25 0.08
CA LEU A 129 -0.50 -30.85 1.19
C LEU A 129 -1.30 -32.09 0.77
N ALA A 130 -1.89 -32.09 -0.43
CA ALA A 130 -2.58 -33.25 -0.98
C ALA A 130 -1.59 -34.39 -1.29
N ASP A 131 -0.42 -34.07 -1.85
CA ASP A 131 0.64 -35.05 -2.13
C ASP A 131 1.24 -35.64 -0.84
N SER A 132 1.24 -34.89 0.28
CA SER A 132 1.59 -35.42 1.60
C SER A 132 0.49 -36.27 2.25
N GLY A 133 -0.58 -36.59 1.53
CA GLY A 133 -1.68 -37.45 1.99
C GLY A 133 -2.77 -36.75 2.80
N MET A 134 -2.79 -35.41 2.84
CA MET A 134 -3.84 -34.66 3.53
C MET A 134 -5.14 -34.68 2.73
N SER A 135 -6.27 -34.92 3.39
CA SER A 135 -7.58 -34.93 2.73
C SER A 135 -7.99 -33.53 2.27
N ILE A 136 -8.81 -33.46 1.22
CA ILE A 136 -9.34 -32.21 0.67
C ILE A 136 -10.15 -31.46 1.74
N GLU A 137 -10.85 -32.20 2.59
CA GLU A 137 -11.64 -31.68 3.71
C GLU A 137 -10.74 -31.03 4.77
N ALA A 138 -9.58 -31.63 5.07
CA ALA A 138 -8.62 -31.06 6.01
C ALA A 138 -7.94 -29.79 5.45
N ILE A 139 -7.54 -29.78 4.17
CA ILE A 139 -7.01 -28.59 3.50
C ILE A 139 -8.07 -27.47 3.48
N ALA A 140 -9.32 -27.81 3.16
CA ALA A 140 -10.42 -26.86 3.17
C ALA A 140 -10.68 -26.29 4.57
N GLY A 141 -10.54 -27.12 5.61
CA GLY A 141 -10.60 -26.70 7.01
C GLY A 141 -9.51 -25.70 7.39
N ILE A 142 -8.25 -25.97 7.03
CA ILE A 142 -7.10 -25.08 7.34
C ILE A 142 -7.30 -23.69 6.72
N TYR A 143 -7.83 -23.63 5.50
CA TYR A 143 -8.00 -22.37 4.77
C TYR A 143 -9.42 -21.77 4.88
N ASN A 144 -10.30 -22.34 5.71
CA ASN A 144 -11.71 -21.97 5.88
C ASN A 144 -12.45 -21.78 4.54
N LEU A 145 -12.33 -22.78 3.66
CA LEU A 145 -12.96 -22.82 2.34
C LEU A 145 -13.93 -23.99 2.22
N LYS A 146 -14.75 -23.96 1.16
CA LYS A 146 -15.57 -25.12 0.77
C LYS A 146 -14.66 -26.20 0.15
N PRO A 147 -14.82 -27.49 0.51
CA PRO A 147 -14.07 -28.59 -0.10
C PRO A 147 -14.19 -28.66 -1.62
N THR A 148 -15.34 -28.25 -2.17
CA THR A 148 -15.59 -28.18 -3.62
C THR A 148 -14.67 -27.18 -4.35
N THR A 149 -14.28 -26.09 -3.69
CA THR A 149 -13.35 -25.09 -4.23
C THR A 149 -11.92 -25.65 -4.31
N VAL A 150 -11.49 -26.38 -3.28
CA VAL A 150 -10.16 -27.04 -3.27
C VAL A 150 -10.12 -28.17 -4.32
N ARG A 151 -11.17 -29.00 -4.39
CA ARG A 151 -11.27 -30.09 -5.37
C ARG A 151 -11.23 -29.61 -6.82
N SER A 152 -11.96 -28.53 -7.14
CA SER A 152 -11.99 -27.96 -8.49
C SER A 152 -10.66 -27.28 -8.86
N ALA A 153 -9.95 -26.71 -7.89
CA ALA A 153 -8.63 -26.12 -8.09
C ALA A 153 -7.55 -27.18 -8.37
N LEU A 154 -7.53 -28.26 -7.59
CA LEU A 154 -6.57 -29.36 -7.76
C LEU A 154 -6.80 -30.14 -9.07
N ARG A 155 -8.05 -30.28 -9.53
CA ARG A 155 -8.38 -30.96 -10.79
C ARG A 155 -7.91 -30.21 -12.05
N LYS A 156 -7.68 -28.90 -11.98
CA LYS A 156 -7.28 -28.06 -13.12
C LYS A 156 -5.77 -28.09 -13.42
N LYS A 157 -4.92 -28.56 -12.50
CA LYS A 157 -3.49 -28.74 -12.75
C LYS A 157 -3.24 -30.22 -12.96
N PRO A 158 -3.00 -30.70 -14.21
CA PRO A 158 -2.68 -32.09 -14.42
C PRO A 158 -1.40 -32.40 -13.63
N ARG A 159 -1.50 -33.42 -12.78
CA ARG A 159 -0.42 -34.03 -12.01
C ARG A 159 0.70 -34.35 -13.02
N THR A 160 1.82 -33.63 -12.98
CA THR A 160 2.99 -34.02 -13.77
C THR A 160 3.37 -35.42 -13.33
N ALA A 161 3.27 -36.35 -14.27
CA ALA A 161 3.43 -37.77 -14.07
C ALA A 161 4.82 -38.10 -13.52
N GLY A 162 4.88 -38.51 -12.25
CA GLY A 162 5.88 -39.47 -11.78
C GLY A 162 5.34 -40.86 -12.06
N ALA A 163 5.52 -41.32 -13.30
CA ALA A 163 5.17 -42.66 -13.72
C ALA A 163 6.24 -43.65 -13.24
N SER A 164 5.85 -44.56 -12.35
CA SER A 164 6.38 -45.92 -12.30
C SER A 164 5.41 -46.77 -11.47
N ALA A 165 4.27 -47.07 -12.08
CA ALA A 165 3.47 -48.23 -11.72
C ALA A 165 3.94 -49.36 -12.64
N GLU A 166 4.85 -50.19 -12.15
CA GLU A 166 5.13 -51.49 -12.76
C GLU A 166 3.85 -52.33 -12.63
N SER A 167 3.13 -52.45 -13.74
CA SER A 167 2.00 -53.35 -13.86
C SER A 167 2.51 -54.77 -14.07
N ASN A 168 2.23 -55.63 -13.09
CA ASN A 168 2.26 -57.08 -13.24
C ASN A 168 1.46 -57.50 -14.48
N SER A 169 2.11 -58.19 -15.43
CA SER A 169 1.44 -59.02 -16.41
C SER A 169 1.78 -60.49 -16.12
N ASP A 170 0.75 -61.24 -15.77
CA ASP A 170 0.75 -62.68 -15.47
C ASP A 170 1.23 -63.55 -16.65
N PRO A 171 1.63 -64.82 -16.39
CA PRO A 171 2.31 -65.70 -17.32
C PRO A 171 1.31 -66.43 -18.22
N ALA A 172 1.53 -66.38 -19.53
CA ALA A 172 0.89 -67.30 -20.47
C ALA A 172 1.97 -68.13 -21.15
N ALA A 173 1.96 -69.41 -20.79
CA ALA A 173 2.74 -70.48 -21.38
C ALA A 173 2.57 -70.56 -22.89
N PHE A 174 3.66 -70.86 -23.60
CA PHE A 174 3.62 -71.82 -24.70
C PHE A 174 4.98 -72.52 -24.83
N ASP A 175 4.90 -73.83 -25.04
CA ASP A 175 5.93 -74.85 -24.92
C ASP A 175 6.39 -75.31 -26.33
N TRP A 176 7.70 -75.58 -26.45
CA TRP A 176 8.50 -76.15 -27.56
C TRP A 176 8.50 -75.49 -28.95
#